data_AF-K2CI98-F1
#
_entry.id   AF-K2CI98-F1
#
_cell.length_a   1.000
_cell.length_b   1.000
_cell.length_c   1.000
_cell.angle_alpha   90.00
_cell.angle_beta   90.00
_cell.angle_gamma   90.00
#
_symmetry.space_group_name_H-M   'P 1'
#
loop_
_entity.id
_entity.type
_entity.pdbx_description
1 polymer ?
#
loop_
_entity_poly.entity_id
_entity_poly.type
_entity_poly.pdbx_seq_one_letter_code
_entity_poly.pdbx_strand_id
1 'polypeptide(L)'
;MKIEVITHQSGDQLPILVDKNGLPIPTPNEFIMGRGFLSTNTLIRNLRELSVLYSWLENEKIDLWKRIKTGQSFSEAEIKGGMIETLRRDQATGRKITRITISPNTFNQRLTTVRQFLSWCFDMRVSSLPLSMHYRS
;
A
#
# COMPACT_ATOMS: atom_id res chain seq x y z
N MET A 1 -10.32 -6.62 2.58
CA MET A 1 -9.91 -5.37 3.26
C MET A 1 -10.92 -4.28 2.92
N LYS A 2 -11.16 -3.33 3.82
CA LYS A 2 -12.09 -2.21 3.61
C LYS A 2 -11.51 -0.93 4.20
N ILE A 3 -12.02 0.21 3.75
CA ILE A 3 -11.64 1.52 4.30
C ILE A 3 -12.77 1.99 5.20
N GLU A 4 -12.43 2.36 6.43
CA GLU A 4 -13.33 3.01 7.36
C GLU A 4 -12.88 4.46 7.56
N VAL A 5 -13.80 5.38 7.80
CA VAL A 5 -13.48 6.78 8.05
C VAL A 5 -13.91 7.14 9.45
N ILE A 6 -12.93 7.43 10.31
CA ILE A 6 -13.15 7.89 11.67
C ILE A 6 -13.32 9.40 11.62
N THR A 7 -14.40 9.92 12.21
CA THR A 7 -14.64 11.37 12.31
C THR A 7 -14.35 11.81 13.74
N HIS A 8 -13.38 12.70 13.91
CA HIS A 8 -13.06 13.33 15.19
C HIS A 8 -14.11 14.40 15.53
N GLN A 9 -14.22 14.75 16.81
CA GLN A 9 -15.19 15.76 17.28
C GLN A 9 -14.94 17.16 16.67
N SER A 10 -13.71 17.45 16.24
CA SER A 10 -13.36 18.68 15.50
C SER A 10 -13.94 18.72 14.07
N GLY A 11 -14.45 17.60 13.55
CA GLY A 11 -14.83 17.43 12.15
C GLY A 11 -13.72 16.83 11.28
N ASP A 12 -12.52 16.61 11.82
CA ASP A 12 -11.42 15.97 11.08
C ASP A 12 -11.75 14.51 10.75
N GLN A 13 -11.38 14.08 9.55
CA GLN A 13 -11.64 12.73 9.08
C GLN A 13 -10.33 11.97 8.88
N LEU A 14 -10.20 10.84 9.56
CA LEU A 14 -9.08 9.93 9.43
C LEU A 14 -9.56 8.63 8.77
N PRO A 15 -9.31 8.44 7.47
CA PRO A 15 -9.56 7.17 6.83
C PRO A 15 -8.53 6.14 7.31
N ILE A 16 -8.94 4.90 7.53
CA ILE A 16 -8.07 3.78 7.90
C ILE A 16 -8.39 2.56 7.05
N LEU A 17 -7.36 1.80 6.68
CA LEU A 17 -7.49 0.51 6.02
C LEU A 17 -7.54 -0.58 7.09
N VAL A 18 -8.58 -1.40 7.04
CA VAL A 18 -8.78 -2.52 7.95
C VAL A 18 -8.83 -3.86 7.20
N ASP A 19 -8.41 -4.92 7.89
CA ASP A 19 -8.40 -6.28 7.39
C ASP A 19 -9.80 -6.91 7.38
N LYS A 20 -9.88 -8.22 7.13
CA LYS A 20 -11.14 -8.98 7.13
C LYS A 20 -11.79 -9.12 8.51
N ASN A 21 -11.01 -8.96 9.58
CA ASN A 21 -11.47 -8.98 10.97
C ASN A 21 -11.87 -7.59 11.47
N GLY A 22 -11.73 -6.55 10.63
CA GLY A 22 -11.95 -5.16 11.03
C GLY A 22 -10.79 -4.54 11.82
N LEU A 23 -9.63 -5.20 11.85
CA LEU A 23 -8.45 -4.67 12.53
C LEU A 23 -7.65 -3.75 11.59
N PRO A 24 -7.13 -2.60 12.09
CA PRO A 24 -6.28 -1.72 11.31
C PRO A 24 -5.04 -2.44 10.77
N ILE A 25 -4.75 -2.27 9.48
CA ILE A 25 -3.48 -2.73 8.89
C ILE A 25 -2.42 -1.66 9.22
N PRO A 26 -1.42 -1.92 10.07
CA PRO A 26 -0.59 -0.86 10.66
C PRO A 26 0.16 0.00 9.64
N THR A 27 0.95 -0.63 8.78
CA THR A 27 1.87 0.04 7.84
C THR A 27 1.19 0.98 6.83
N PRO A 28 0.11 0.60 6.12
CA PRO A 28 -0.57 1.54 5.23
C PRO A 28 -1.26 2.67 6.00
N ASN A 29 -1.68 2.42 7.25
CA ASN A 29 -2.27 3.45 8.12
C ASN A 29 -1.22 4.44 8.65
N GLU A 30 -0.03 3.97 9.03
CA GLU A 30 1.10 4.84 9.38
C GLU A 30 1.52 5.72 8.19
N PHE A 31 1.56 5.14 6.98
CA PHE A 31 1.90 5.87 5.76
C PHE A 31 0.96 7.05 5.46
N ILE A 32 -0.35 6.86 5.63
CA ILE A 32 -1.32 7.94 5.43
C ILE A 32 -1.33 8.95 6.57
N MET A 33 -1.01 8.54 7.81
CA MET A 33 -0.92 9.45 8.96
C MET A 33 0.23 10.44 8.73
N GLY A 34 1.37 9.97 8.21
CA GLY A 34 2.46 10.83 7.75
C GLY A 34 2.09 11.77 6.59
N ARG A 35 0.90 11.62 6.02
CA ARG A 35 0.34 12.42 4.92
C ARG A 35 -0.94 13.16 5.30
N GLY A 36 -1.20 13.36 6.59
CA GLY A 36 -2.40 14.04 7.09
C GLY A 36 -2.64 15.46 6.55
N PHE A 37 -1.63 16.07 5.93
CA PHE A 37 -1.75 17.36 5.21
C PHE A 37 -2.51 17.26 3.87
N LEU A 38 -2.79 16.06 3.36
CA LEU A 38 -3.57 15.83 2.14
C LEU A 38 -5.07 15.83 2.45
N SER A 39 -5.90 16.14 1.43
CA SER A 39 -7.36 16.03 1.57
C SER A 39 -7.81 14.60 1.89
N THR A 40 -8.87 14.46 2.68
CA THR A 40 -9.45 13.16 3.04
C THR A 40 -9.74 12.29 1.82
N ASN A 41 -10.27 12.88 0.74
CA ASN A 41 -10.54 12.15 -0.50
C ASN A 41 -9.27 11.59 -1.15
N THR A 42 -8.17 12.33 -1.06
CA THR A 42 -6.86 11.85 -1.53
C THR A 42 -6.40 10.70 -0.65
N LEU A 43 -6.48 10.82 0.68
CA LEU A 43 -6.11 9.75 1.62
C LEU A 43 -6.94 8.47 1.39
N ILE A 44 -8.25 8.59 1.23
CA ILE A 44 -9.14 7.47 0.89
C ILE A 44 -8.72 6.83 -0.43
N ARG A 45 -8.43 7.63 -1.47
CA ARG A 45 -7.94 7.10 -2.75
C ARG A 45 -6.63 6.35 -2.55
N ASN A 46 -5.66 6.92 -1.84
CA ASN A 46 -4.38 6.27 -1.55
C ASN A 46 -4.59 4.91 -0.86
N LEU A 47 -5.47 4.83 0.14
CA LEU A 47 -5.80 3.56 0.80
C LEU A 47 -6.49 2.57 -0.14
N ARG A 48 -7.36 3.02 -1.06
CA ARG A 48 -7.96 2.13 -2.07
C ARG A 48 -6.88 1.53 -2.96
N GLU A 49 -5.93 2.35 -3.39
CA GLU A 49 -4.81 1.90 -4.23
C GLU A 49 -3.91 0.92 -3.48
N LEU A 50 -3.60 1.20 -2.20
CA LEU A 50 -2.84 0.28 -1.34
C LEU A 50 -3.59 -1.01 -1.03
N SER A 51 -4.93 -0.98 -0.91
CA SER A 51 -5.71 -2.19 -0.71
C SER A 51 -5.53 -3.21 -1.85
N VAL A 52 -5.29 -2.73 -3.08
CA VAL A 52 -5.00 -3.59 -4.24
C VAL A 52 -3.65 -4.28 -4.08
N LEU A 53 -2.62 -3.53 -3.67
CA LEU A 53 -1.29 -4.08 -3.37
C LEU A 53 -1.37 -5.12 -2.25
N TYR A 54 -2.06 -4.81 -1.16
CA TYR A 54 -2.18 -5.71 -0.02
C TYR A 54 -3.00 -6.98 -0.35
N SER A 55 -3.99 -6.87 -1.23
CA SER A 55 -4.72 -8.04 -1.74
C SER A 55 -3.81 -8.93 -2.58
N TRP A 56 -2.94 -8.34 -3.41
CA TRP A 56 -1.92 -9.10 -4.15
C TRP A 56 -0.94 -9.80 -3.21
N LEU A 57 -0.42 -9.10 -2.20
CA LEU A 57 0.49 -9.68 -1.20
C LEU A 57 -0.16 -10.85 -0.44
N GLU A 58 -1.43 -10.73 -0.04
CA GLU A 58 -2.17 -11.80 0.64
C GLU A 58 -2.35 -13.02 -0.29
N ASN A 59 -2.74 -12.79 -1.54
CA ASN A 59 -2.95 -13.85 -2.54
C ASN A 59 -1.66 -14.63 -2.86
N GLU A 60 -0.54 -13.92 -3.02
CA GLU A 60 0.77 -14.51 -3.28
C GLU A 60 1.48 -15.00 -2.01
N LYS A 61 0.85 -14.84 -0.83
CA LYS A 61 1.42 -15.17 0.50
C LYS A 61 2.78 -14.52 0.74
N ILE A 62 2.93 -13.27 0.30
CA ILE A 62 4.14 -12.49 0.46
C ILE A 62 4.08 -11.68 1.74
N ASP A 63 5.03 -11.93 2.65
CA ASP A 63 5.30 -11.06 3.79
C ASP A 63 6.23 -9.90 3.36
N LEU A 64 5.63 -8.72 3.18
CA LEU A 64 6.34 -7.51 2.77
C LEU A 64 7.43 -7.11 3.77
N TRP A 65 7.15 -7.18 5.08
CA TRP A 65 8.12 -6.77 6.10
C TRP A 65 9.28 -7.75 6.20
N LYS A 66 9.03 -9.05 6.04
CA LYS A 66 10.10 -10.03 5.93
C LYS A 66 11.03 -9.67 4.78
N ARG A 67 10.50 -9.34 3.59
CA ARG A 67 11.32 -8.94 2.43
C ARG A 67 12.13 -7.68 2.66
N ILE A 68 11.50 -6.63 3.21
CA ILE A 68 12.19 -5.38 3.53
C ILE A 68 13.32 -5.61 4.53
N LYS A 69 13.08 -6.42 5.57
CA LYS A 69 14.08 -6.70 6.61
C LYS A 69 15.26 -7.52 6.09
N THR A 70 15.02 -8.50 5.22
CA THR A 70 16.06 -9.36 4.65
C THR A 70 16.76 -8.76 3.43
N GLY A 71 16.25 -7.65 2.88
CA GLY A 71 16.74 -7.09 1.61
C GLY A 71 16.38 -7.95 0.40
N GLN A 72 15.41 -8.86 0.53
CA GLN A 72 14.98 -9.72 -0.56
C GLN A 72 14.09 -8.94 -1.53
N SER A 73 14.65 -8.60 -2.70
CA SER A 73 13.91 -7.95 -3.78
C SER A 73 12.77 -8.82 -4.33
N PHE A 74 11.79 -8.17 -4.93
CA PHE A 74 10.82 -8.86 -5.79
C PHE A 74 11.50 -9.35 -7.06
N SER A 75 11.18 -10.56 -7.49
CA SER A 75 11.62 -11.09 -8.78
C SER A 75 10.88 -10.39 -9.92
N GLU A 76 11.44 -10.48 -11.13
CA GLU A 76 10.80 -9.91 -12.32
C GLU A 76 9.41 -10.50 -12.57
N ALA A 77 9.22 -11.80 -12.34
CA ALA A 77 7.94 -12.48 -12.47
C ALA A 77 6.89 -11.94 -11.47
N GLU A 78 7.28 -11.72 -10.22
CA GLU A 78 6.41 -11.13 -9.20
C GLU A 78 6.03 -9.68 -9.52
N ILE A 79 6.97 -8.91 -10.08
CA ILE A 79 6.71 -7.52 -10.47
C ILE A 79 5.81 -7.47 -11.70
N LYS A 80 6.28 -8.02 -12.84
CA LYS A 80 5.60 -7.87 -14.14
C LYS A 80 4.35 -8.73 -14.24
N GLY A 81 4.43 -10.00 -13.85
CA GLY A 81 3.31 -10.95 -13.96
C GLY A 81 2.34 -10.91 -12.79
N GLY A 82 2.76 -10.43 -11.63
CA GLY A 82 1.94 -10.37 -10.41
C GLY A 82 1.44 -8.97 -10.09
N MET A 83 2.32 -8.16 -9.50
CA MET A 83 1.97 -6.86 -8.92
C MET A 83 1.42 -5.90 -9.97
N ILE A 84 2.13 -5.69 -11.08
CA ILE A 84 1.73 -4.74 -12.13
C ILE A 84 0.40 -5.14 -12.76
N GLU A 85 0.21 -6.42 -13.08
CA GLU A 85 -1.06 -6.92 -13.61
C GLU A 85 -2.20 -6.73 -12.63
N THR A 86 -1.97 -6.98 -11.34
CA THR A 86 -3.00 -6.78 -10.31
C THR A 86 -3.39 -5.31 -10.19
N LEU A 87 -2.43 -4.39 -10.28
CA LEU A 87 -2.70 -2.95 -10.26
C LEU A 87 -3.49 -2.48 -11.49
N ARG A 88 -3.31 -3.13 -12.66
CA ARG A 88 -4.04 -2.85 -13.91
C ARG A 88 -5.48 -3.35 -13.92
N ARG A 89 -5.82 -4.34 -13.09
CA ARG A 89 -7.16 -4.94 -13.06
C ARG A 89 -8.17 -4.06 -12.33
N ASP A 90 -9.39 -4.04 -12.85
CA ASP A 90 -10.52 -3.47 -12.11
C ASP A 90 -10.82 -4.35 -10.88
N GLN A 91 -11.16 -3.70 -9.76
CA GLN A 91 -11.38 -4.34 -8.45
C GLN A 91 -12.87 -4.31 -8.06
N ALA A 92 -13.76 -4.02 -9.01
CA ALA A 92 -15.20 -3.97 -8.81
C ALA A 92 -15.75 -5.35 -8.39
N THR A 93 -16.28 -5.42 -7.18
CA THR A 93 -16.75 -6.66 -6.52
C THR A 93 -18.25 -6.93 -6.67
N GLY A 94 -18.97 -6.28 -7.59
CA GLY A 94 -20.42 -6.50 -7.68
C GLY A 94 -21.20 -5.91 -8.85
N ARG A 95 -20.54 -5.31 -9.85
CA ARG A 95 -21.22 -4.93 -11.11
C ARG A 95 -20.49 -5.61 -12.25
N LYS A 96 -21.26 -6.15 -13.20
CA LYS A 96 -20.81 -6.73 -14.48
C LYS A 96 -19.45 -6.14 -14.86
N ILE A 97 -18.38 -6.94 -14.80
CA ILE A 97 -17.04 -6.51 -15.21
C ILE A 97 -17.14 -6.18 -16.70
N THR A 98 -17.33 -4.90 -17.04
CA THR A 98 -17.43 -4.43 -18.43
C THR A 98 -16.05 -4.15 -19.03
N ARG A 99 -15.03 -3.96 -18.18
CA ARG A 99 -13.63 -3.81 -18.57
C ARG A 99 -12.71 -4.54 -17.59
N ILE A 100 -11.90 -5.45 -18.10
CA ILE A 100 -10.89 -6.18 -17.32
C ILE A 100 -9.75 -5.23 -16.87
N THR A 101 -9.49 -4.18 -17.64
CA THR A 101 -8.37 -3.23 -17.44
C THR A 101 -8.89 -1.82 -17.13
N ILE A 102 -8.32 -1.18 -16.11
CA ILE A 102 -8.63 0.21 -15.73
C ILE A 102 -8.03 1.23 -16.73
N SER A 103 -8.44 2.49 -16.64
CA SER A 103 -7.85 3.55 -17.47
C SER A 103 -6.35 3.72 -17.17
N PRO A 104 -5.53 4.12 -18.17
CA PRO A 104 -4.10 4.39 -17.95
C PRO A 104 -3.84 5.41 -16.84
N ASN A 105 -4.70 6.43 -16.72
CA ASN A 105 -4.59 7.42 -15.66
C ASN A 105 -4.79 6.80 -14.27
N THR A 106 -5.82 5.96 -14.10
CA THR A 106 -6.07 5.25 -12.83
C THR A 106 -4.94 4.29 -12.49
N PHE A 107 -4.40 3.59 -13.48
CA PHE A 107 -3.24 2.73 -13.31
C PHE A 107 -1.99 3.51 -12.87
N ASN A 108 -1.71 4.64 -13.52
CA ASN A 108 -0.57 5.48 -13.17
C ASN A 108 -0.70 6.06 -11.75
N GLN A 109 -1.91 6.42 -11.31
CA GLN A 109 -2.17 6.85 -9.93
C GLN A 109 -1.88 5.71 -8.93
N ARG A 110 -2.45 4.52 -9.17
CA ARG A 110 -2.17 3.31 -8.37
C ARG A 110 -0.67 3.02 -8.27
N LEU A 111 0.01 2.99 -9.41
CA LEU A 111 1.44 2.70 -9.49
C LEU A 111 2.26 3.76 -8.74
N THR A 112 1.90 5.02 -8.86
CA THR A 112 2.58 6.12 -8.16
C THR A 112 2.44 5.98 -6.66
N THR A 113 1.23 5.72 -6.16
CA THR A 113 0.99 5.52 -4.72
C THR A 113 1.73 4.31 -4.19
N VAL A 114 1.66 3.16 -4.89
CA VAL A 114 2.38 1.94 -4.50
C VAL A 114 3.89 2.18 -4.47
N ARG A 115 4.44 2.86 -5.48
CA ARG A 115 5.87 3.22 -5.51
C ARG A 115 6.24 4.09 -4.32
N GLN A 116 5.49 5.15 -4.05
CA GLN A 116 5.73 6.05 -2.92
C GLN A 116 5.64 5.32 -1.57
N PHE A 117 4.68 4.41 -1.43
CA PHE A 117 4.53 3.59 -0.23
C PHE A 117 5.71 2.64 -0.03
N LEU A 118 6.12 1.91 -1.07
CA LEU A 118 7.27 1.01 -0.99
C LEU A 118 8.56 1.77 -0.68
N SER A 119 8.79 2.91 -1.35
CA SER A 119 9.93 3.79 -1.03
C SER A 119 9.94 4.20 0.44
N TRP A 120 8.80 4.67 0.96
CA TRP A 120 8.68 5.02 2.38
C TRP A 120 8.96 3.84 3.32
N CYS A 121 8.50 2.63 2.98
CA CYS A 121 8.81 1.44 3.78
C CYS A 121 10.31 1.13 3.82
N PHE A 122 11.02 1.29 2.70
CA PHE A 122 12.47 1.13 2.64
C PHE A 122 13.17 2.25 3.41
N ASP A 123 12.74 3.50 3.28
CA ASP A 123 13.32 4.65 3.99
C ASP A 123 13.20 4.48 5.51
N MET A 124 12.04 4.00 6.00
CA MET A 124 11.87 3.63 7.42
C MET A 124 12.87 2.57 7.85
N ARG A 125 13.05 1.53 7.03
CA ARG A 125 13.99 0.45 7.35
C ARG A 125 15.41 0.97 7.40
N VAL A 126 15.85 1.74 6.41
CA VAL A 126 17.19 2.33 6.37
C VAL A 126 17.41 3.24 7.57
N SER A 127 16.42 4.07 7.92
CA SER A 127 16.48 4.96 9.09
C SER A 127 16.53 4.21 10.42
N SER A 128 16.00 2.98 10.47
CA SER A 128 16.04 2.11 11.67
C SER A 128 17.35 1.35 11.84
N LEU A 129 18.26 1.38 10.86
CA LEU A 129 19.53 0.66 10.95
C LEU A 129 20.46 1.36 11.96
N PRO A 130 21.12 0.62 12.86
CA PRO A 130 22.08 1.21 13.78
C PRO A 130 23.26 1.80 12.99
N LEU A 131 23.70 3.01 13.38
CA LEU A 131 24.85 3.71 12.78
C LEU A 131 26.18 2.94 12.91
N SER A 132 26.21 1.83 13.64
CA SER A 132 27.39 1.01 13.91
C SER A 132 27.65 -0.04 12.82
N MET A 133 27.86 0.39 11.57
CA MET A 133 28.37 -0.47 10.48
C MET A 133 29.81 -0.09 10.07
N HIS A 134 30.54 0.65 10.92
CA HIS A 134 31.97 0.89 10.74
C HIS A 134 32.76 0.53 12.01
N TYR A 135 33.86 -0.18 11.77
CA TYR A 135 34.82 -0.79 12.70
C TYR A 135 34.51 -2.21 13.21
N ARG A 136 34.67 -3.18 12.31
CA ARG A 136 35.44 -4.39 12.64
C ARG A 136 36.45 -4.64 11.51
N SER A 137 37.68 -4.18 11.76
CA SER A 137 38.92 -4.60 11.10
C SER A 137 39.31 -6.00 11.57
#